data_AF-M1CUF5-F1
#
_entry.id   AF-M1CUF5-F1
#
_cell.length_a   1.000
_cell.length_b   1.000
_cell.length_c   1.000
_cell.angle_alpha   90.00
_cell.angle_beta   90.00
_cell.angle_gamma   90.00
#
_symmetry.space_group_name_H-M   'P 1'
#
loop_
_entity.id
_entity.type
_entity.pdbx_description
1 polymer ?
#
loop_
_entity_poly.entity_id
_entity_poly.type
_entity_poly.pdbx_seq_one_letter_code
_entity_poly.pdbx_strand_id
1 'polypeptide(L)'
;MFKQHVVAQGMVLVQQAEDTANSNSETPFFVIKLVELYDMAYVTNCFANNSLFHKALKEAFKVFCNKIVSGFSSAELLASYCDNILKKGGSEKLSDDAIETLDKVVKLLVYINDRPYLFAEFSRKKLSRRLLFDKSANDDHERLILTKLKQQCGGQFTSKMEGMLIDLTLAKENQNNFQEYLSNNSSPGIDLTVTVLTSGSWPSYKSCDLSLPVEMAKCVQVFNEFYQTKTKHRKLTWIYSLGTCNVNGKFDSKTIELILGTYQAAVLLLFNSSDRLSYSCWKTYMHSVGISGSYCLHE
;
A
#
# COMPACT_ATOMS: atom_id res chain seq x y z
N MET A 1 -12.71 -3.91 -40.22
CA MET A 1 -13.06 -5.30 -39.84
C MET A 1 -12.27 -5.81 -38.64
N PHE A 2 -10.95 -6.04 -38.71
CA PHE A 2 -10.16 -6.57 -37.57
C PHE A 2 -10.32 -5.75 -36.27
N LYS A 3 -10.09 -4.44 -36.31
CA LYS A 3 -10.30 -3.54 -35.16
C LYS A 3 -11.71 -3.65 -34.56
N GLN A 4 -12.74 -3.68 -35.41
CA GLN A 4 -14.14 -3.77 -34.96
C GLN A 4 -14.42 -5.11 -34.26
N HIS A 5 -13.85 -6.21 -34.77
CA HIS A 5 -13.96 -7.52 -34.14
C HIS A 5 -13.33 -7.53 -32.74
N VAL A 6 -12.10 -7.01 -32.61
CA VAL A 6 -11.41 -6.93 -31.31
C VAL A 6 -12.17 -6.02 -30.33
N VAL A 7 -12.70 -4.88 -30.79
CA VAL A 7 -13.53 -4.01 -29.96
C VAL A 7 -14.79 -4.74 -29.50
N ALA A 8 -15.48 -5.47 -30.39
CA ALA A 8 -16.67 -6.22 -30.03
C ALA A 8 -16.39 -7.28 -28.96
N GLN A 9 -15.30 -8.04 -29.10
CA GLN A 9 -14.89 -9.02 -28.08
C GLN A 9 -14.54 -8.35 -26.74
N GLY A 10 -13.77 -7.26 -26.76
CA GLY A 10 -13.42 -6.53 -25.55
C GLY A 10 -14.64 -5.93 -24.84
N MET A 11 -15.64 -5.45 -25.58
CA MET A 11 -16.89 -4.94 -25.02
C MET A 11 -17.76 -6.05 -24.40
N VAL A 12 -17.76 -7.26 -24.98
CA VAL A 12 -18.41 -8.43 -24.35
C VAL A 12 -17.74 -8.76 -23.02
N LEU A 13 -16.41 -8.68 -22.93
CA LEU A 13 -15.70 -8.90 -21.66
C LEU A 13 -16.05 -7.85 -20.60
N VAL A 14 -16.19 -6.58 -21.00
CA VAL A 14 -16.64 -5.51 -20.09
C VAL A 14 -18.04 -5.82 -19.56
N GLN A 15 -18.97 -6.20 -20.43
CA GLN A 15 -20.34 -6.56 -20.03
C GLN A 15 -20.36 -7.76 -19.08
N GLN A 16 -19.62 -8.83 -19.41
CA GLN A 16 -19.53 -10.02 -18.56
C GLN A 16 -18.97 -9.70 -17.17
N ALA A 17 -17.99 -8.79 -17.10
CA ALA A 17 -17.42 -8.35 -15.83
C ALA A 17 -18.41 -7.52 -15.00
N GLU A 18 -19.24 -6.69 -15.64
CA GLU A 18 -20.34 -5.97 -14.98
C GLU A 18 -21.43 -6.93 -14.47
N ASP A 19 -21.81 -7.93 -15.27
CA ASP A 19 -22.85 -8.91 -14.90
C ASP A 19 -22.39 -9.84 -13.74
N THR A 20 -21.10 -10.15 -13.69
CA THR A 20 -20.49 -11.01 -12.65
C THR A 20 -20.28 -10.28 -11.31
N ALA A 21 -20.38 -8.94 -11.30
CA ALA A 21 -20.15 -8.09 -10.13
C ALA A 21 -21.14 -8.34 -8.96
N ASN A 22 -22.21 -9.09 -9.18
CA ASN A 22 -23.13 -9.52 -8.12
C ASN A 22 -22.62 -10.71 -7.29
N SER A 23 -21.39 -11.18 -7.54
CA SER A 23 -20.74 -12.28 -6.81
C SER A 23 -19.34 -11.84 -6.36
N ASN A 24 -19.00 -12.09 -5.09
CA ASN A 24 -17.84 -11.58 -4.33
C ASN A 24 -16.42 -11.93 -4.87
N SER A 25 -16.23 -12.19 -6.16
CA SER A 25 -14.94 -12.49 -6.81
C SER A 25 -14.65 -11.57 -8.00
N GLU A 26 -14.72 -10.26 -7.75
CA GLU A 26 -14.86 -9.20 -8.76
C GLU A 26 -13.58 -8.87 -9.55
N THR A 27 -12.40 -8.97 -8.94
CA THR A 27 -11.14 -8.46 -9.53
C THR A 27 -10.40 -9.42 -10.49
N PRO A 28 -10.38 -10.76 -10.29
CA PRO A 28 -9.55 -11.63 -11.12
C PRO A 28 -10.11 -11.82 -12.54
N PHE A 29 -11.44 -11.95 -12.69
CA PHE A 29 -12.03 -12.41 -13.95
C PHE A 29 -11.74 -11.47 -15.13
N PHE A 30 -12.05 -10.18 -14.97
CA PHE A 30 -11.83 -9.20 -16.04
C PHE A 30 -10.35 -9.11 -16.43
N VAL A 31 -9.44 -9.07 -15.46
CA VAL A 31 -7.99 -8.95 -15.73
C VAL A 31 -7.45 -10.21 -16.39
N ILE A 32 -7.86 -11.40 -15.94
CA ILE A 32 -7.46 -12.68 -16.55
C ILE A 32 -7.93 -12.72 -18.00
N LYS A 33 -9.20 -12.42 -18.26
CA LYS A 33 -9.74 -12.40 -19.62
C LYS A 33 -9.11 -11.32 -20.50
N LEU A 34 -8.74 -10.19 -19.92
CA LEU A 34 -8.01 -9.15 -20.64
C LEU A 34 -6.60 -9.60 -21.02
N VAL A 35 -5.90 -10.32 -20.14
CA VAL A 35 -4.58 -10.92 -20.41
C VAL A 35 -4.68 -12.04 -21.44
N GLU A 36 -5.71 -12.89 -21.39
CA GLU A 36 -5.98 -13.91 -22.40
C GLU A 36 -6.27 -13.27 -23.77
N LEU A 37 -7.10 -12.22 -23.83
CA LEU A 37 -7.39 -11.50 -25.07
C LEU A 37 -6.14 -10.81 -25.63
N TYR A 38 -5.23 -10.39 -24.76
CA TYR A 38 -3.98 -9.76 -25.14
C TYR A 38 -2.97 -10.73 -25.75
N ASP A 39 -3.13 -12.04 -25.56
CA ASP A 39 -2.10 -13.00 -25.92
C ASP A 39 -1.62 -12.80 -27.38
N MET A 40 -0.37 -12.35 -27.49
CA MET A 40 0.22 -11.74 -28.68
C MET A 40 0.39 -12.75 -29.83
N ALA A 41 0.04 -14.02 -29.57
CA ALA A 41 -0.04 -15.09 -30.56
C ALA A 41 -0.91 -14.70 -31.75
N TYR A 42 -2.01 -13.96 -31.56
CA TYR A 42 -2.93 -13.64 -32.67
C TYR A 42 -2.29 -12.74 -33.74
N VAL A 43 -1.51 -11.72 -33.35
CA VAL A 43 -0.85 -10.81 -34.30
C VAL A 43 0.51 -11.34 -34.77
N THR A 44 1.23 -12.02 -33.89
CA THR A 44 2.57 -12.54 -34.21
C THR A 44 2.49 -13.75 -35.14
N ASN A 45 1.58 -14.69 -34.88
CA ASN A 45 1.50 -15.95 -35.62
C ASN A 45 0.61 -15.85 -36.87
N CYS A 46 -0.57 -15.23 -36.76
CA CYS A 46 -1.55 -15.22 -37.86
C CYS A 46 -1.34 -14.05 -38.84
N PHE A 47 -0.74 -12.94 -38.40
CA PHE A 47 -0.56 -11.74 -39.21
C PHE A 47 0.92 -11.40 -39.47
N ALA A 48 1.83 -12.36 -39.28
CA ALA A 48 3.26 -12.24 -39.57
C ALA A 48 3.89 -10.95 -39.00
N ASN A 49 3.49 -10.56 -37.78
CA ASN A 49 3.99 -9.37 -37.10
C ASN A 49 3.72 -8.04 -37.85
N ASN A 50 2.65 -7.97 -38.64
CA ASN A 50 2.32 -6.80 -39.45
C ASN A 50 1.97 -5.57 -38.58
N SER A 51 2.66 -4.46 -38.83
CA SER A 51 2.54 -3.22 -38.05
C SER A 51 1.16 -2.57 -38.10
N LEU A 52 0.40 -2.76 -39.18
CA LEU A 52 -0.97 -2.25 -39.29
C LEU A 52 -1.93 -2.97 -38.35
N PHE A 53 -1.75 -4.29 -38.16
CA PHE A 53 -2.54 -5.07 -37.21
C PHE A 53 -2.18 -4.75 -35.77
N HIS A 54 -0.90 -4.52 -35.48
CA HIS A 54 -0.47 -3.99 -34.17
C HIS A 54 -1.11 -2.63 -33.86
N LYS A 55 -1.13 -1.71 -34.84
CA LYS A 55 -1.79 -0.42 -34.69
C LYS A 55 -3.30 -0.59 -34.45
N ALA A 56 -3.96 -1.43 -35.24
CA ALA A 56 -5.39 -1.68 -35.11
C ALA A 56 -5.75 -2.34 -33.76
N LEU A 57 -4.93 -3.28 -33.28
CA LEU A 57 -5.06 -3.91 -31.97
C LEU A 57 -4.91 -2.87 -30.85
N LYS A 58 -3.87 -2.04 -30.92
CA LYS A 58 -3.63 -0.97 -29.95
C LYS A 58 -4.79 0.01 -29.89
N GLU A 59 -5.32 0.42 -31.04
CA GLU A 59 -6.49 1.29 -31.10
C GLU A 59 -7.77 0.61 -30.59
N ALA A 60 -7.92 -0.70 -30.78
CA ALA A 60 -9.07 -1.46 -30.27
C ALA A 60 -9.03 -1.56 -28.74
N PHE A 61 -7.90 -1.97 -28.15
CA PHE A 61 -7.73 -2.08 -26.70
C PHE A 61 -7.98 -0.76 -25.98
N LYS A 62 -7.59 0.36 -26.60
CA LYS A 62 -7.89 1.70 -26.07
C LYS A 62 -9.38 2.00 -25.92
N VAL A 63 -10.27 1.30 -26.62
CA VAL A 63 -11.72 1.55 -26.51
C VAL A 63 -12.29 0.95 -25.24
N PHE A 64 -11.96 -0.31 -24.93
CA PHE A 64 -12.58 -1.04 -23.82
C PHE A 64 -11.72 -1.06 -22.55
N CYS A 65 -10.38 -1.02 -22.64
CA CYS A 65 -9.51 -0.92 -21.45
C CYS A 65 -9.71 0.38 -20.67
N ASN A 66 -10.35 1.39 -21.26
CA ASN A 66 -10.60 2.68 -20.62
C ASN A 66 -12.07 2.85 -20.16
N LYS A 67 -12.85 1.76 -20.20
CA LYS A 67 -14.18 1.75 -19.57
C LYS A 67 -14.02 1.52 -18.07
N ILE A 68 -14.93 2.12 -17.31
CA ILE A 68 -15.10 1.81 -15.89
C ILE A 68 -15.85 0.49 -15.85
N VAL A 69 -15.34 -0.47 -15.08
CA VAL A 69 -15.94 -1.79 -14.91
C VAL A 69 -16.29 -1.93 -13.43
N SER A 70 -17.57 -2.10 -13.13
CA SER A 70 -18.07 -2.26 -11.75
C SER A 70 -17.65 -1.12 -10.81
N GLY A 71 -17.60 0.12 -11.32
CA GLY A 71 -17.18 1.30 -10.56
C GLY A 71 -15.65 1.48 -10.46
N PHE A 72 -14.85 0.53 -10.93
CA PHE A 72 -13.39 0.58 -10.89
C PHE A 72 -12.78 0.89 -12.25
N SER A 73 -11.65 1.60 -12.24
CA SER A 73 -10.84 1.78 -13.45
C SER A 73 -10.02 0.52 -13.74
N SER A 74 -9.72 0.26 -15.02
CA SER A 74 -8.79 -0.83 -15.38
C SER A 74 -7.42 -0.69 -14.72
N ALA A 75 -6.94 0.53 -14.48
CA ALA A 75 -5.70 0.78 -13.75
C ALA A 75 -5.77 0.26 -12.31
N GLU A 76 -6.89 0.47 -11.63
CA GLU A 76 -7.13 -0.03 -10.28
C GLU A 76 -7.29 -1.54 -10.23
N LEU A 77 -8.00 -2.13 -11.20
CA LEU A 77 -8.18 -3.58 -11.33
C LEU A 77 -6.84 -4.28 -11.57
N LEU A 78 -6.01 -3.77 -12.49
CA LEU A 78 -4.68 -4.32 -12.77
C LEU A 78 -3.75 -4.18 -11.55
N ALA A 79 -3.75 -3.02 -10.89
CA ALA A 79 -2.94 -2.82 -9.68
C ALA A 79 -3.37 -3.76 -8.55
N SER A 80 -4.68 -4.01 -8.40
CA SER A 80 -5.22 -4.96 -7.43
C SER A 80 -4.89 -6.40 -7.77
N TYR A 81 -4.90 -6.76 -9.05
CA TYR A 81 -4.52 -8.08 -9.50
C TYR A 81 -3.02 -8.37 -9.23
N CYS A 82 -2.13 -7.42 -9.55
CA CYS A 82 -0.71 -7.54 -9.21
C CYS A 82 -0.50 -7.70 -7.69
N ASP A 83 -1.19 -6.89 -6.88
CA ASP A 83 -1.13 -6.96 -5.41
C ASP A 83 -1.58 -8.34 -4.89
N ASN A 84 -2.62 -8.93 -5.47
CA ASN A 84 -3.09 -10.26 -5.09
C ASN A 84 -2.09 -11.36 -5.46
N ILE A 85 -1.41 -11.26 -6.61
CA ILE A 85 -0.34 -12.20 -6.97
C ILE A 85 0.81 -12.12 -5.97
N LEU A 86 1.26 -10.90 -5.66
CA LEU A 86 2.37 -10.67 -4.73
C LEU A 86 2.04 -11.16 -3.31
N LYS A 87 0.80 -10.97 -2.84
CA LYS A 87 0.33 -11.49 -1.55
C LYS A 87 0.23 -13.02 -1.52
N LYS A 88 -0.27 -13.64 -2.59
CA LYS A 88 -0.36 -15.11 -2.69
C LYS A 88 1.02 -15.78 -2.68
N GLY A 89 2.03 -15.12 -3.24
CA GLY A 89 3.41 -15.60 -3.17
C GLY A 89 3.94 -15.68 -1.73
N GLY A 90 3.50 -14.80 -0.85
CA GLY A 90 3.94 -14.75 0.55
C GLY A 90 5.47 -14.81 0.65
N SER A 91 5.96 -15.75 1.48
CA SER A 91 7.39 -16.06 1.63
C SER A 91 7.95 -17.04 0.60
N GLU A 92 7.11 -17.71 -0.18
CA GLU A 92 7.53 -18.69 -1.18
C GLU A 92 7.92 -18.02 -2.49
N LYS A 93 8.85 -18.62 -3.25
CA LYS A 93 9.23 -18.08 -4.55
C LYS A 93 8.01 -18.02 -5.47
N LEU A 94 7.78 -16.86 -6.11
CA LEU A 94 6.77 -16.75 -7.17
C LEU A 94 6.99 -17.82 -8.24
N SER A 95 5.91 -18.49 -8.66
CA SER A 95 5.95 -19.42 -9.78
C SER A 95 6.28 -18.70 -11.08
N ASP A 96 6.89 -19.40 -12.03
CA ASP A 96 7.23 -18.83 -13.34
C ASP A 96 5.97 -18.32 -14.07
N ASP A 97 4.83 -19.03 -13.94
CA ASP A 97 3.53 -18.62 -14.47
C ASP A 97 3.05 -17.27 -13.88
N ALA A 98 3.27 -17.05 -12.58
CA ALA A 98 2.91 -15.80 -11.92
C ALA A 98 3.79 -14.64 -12.43
N ILE A 99 5.08 -14.90 -12.62
CA ILE A 99 6.03 -13.92 -13.16
C ILE A 99 5.69 -13.56 -14.61
N GLU A 100 5.33 -14.55 -15.43
CA GLU A 100 4.88 -14.34 -16.81
C GLU A 100 3.57 -13.54 -16.84
N THR A 101 2.62 -13.87 -15.96
CA THR A 101 1.36 -13.14 -15.84
C THR A 101 1.59 -11.69 -15.46
N LEU A 102 2.47 -11.41 -14.49
CA LEU A 102 2.86 -10.04 -14.13
C LEU A 102 3.47 -9.30 -15.34
N ASP A 103 4.30 -9.96 -16.13
CA ASP A 103 4.89 -9.38 -17.35
C ASP A 103 3.83 -8.98 -18.39
N LYS A 104 2.82 -9.84 -18.60
CA LYS A 104 1.68 -9.55 -19.47
C LYS A 104 0.86 -8.36 -18.96
N VAL A 105 0.63 -8.27 -17.65
CA VAL A 105 -0.08 -7.14 -17.03
C VAL A 105 0.68 -5.83 -17.20
N VAL A 106 2.00 -5.83 -17.03
CA VAL A 106 2.79 -4.61 -17.24
C VAL A 106 2.74 -4.17 -18.71
N LYS A 107 2.81 -5.11 -19.67
CA LYS A 107 2.67 -4.80 -21.11
C LYS A 107 1.29 -4.21 -21.45
N LEU A 108 0.24 -4.65 -20.76
CA LEU A 108 -1.12 -4.13 -20.94
C LEU A 108 -1.27 -2.65 -20.56
N LEU A 109 -0.40 -2.10 -19.71
CA LEU A 109 -0.46 -0.70 -19.28
C LEU A 109 -0.32 0.29 -20.44
N VAL A 110 0.31 -0.12 -21.55
CA VAL A 110 0.47 0.71 -22.76
C VAL A 110 -0.87 1.05 -23.44
N TYR A 111 -1.93 0.30 -23.16
CA TYR A 111 -3.25 0.47 -23.78
C TYR A 111 -4.24 1.31 -22.97
N ILE A 112 -3.88 1.71 -21.75
CA ILE A 112 -4.72 2.54 -20.88
C ILE A 112 -4.44 4.03 -21.20
N ASN A 113 -5.45 4.74 -21.70
CA ASN A 113 -5.38 6.13 -22.16
C ASN A 113 -5.25 7.13 -20.99
N ASP A 114 -5.76 6.79 -19.80
CA ASP A 114 -5.66 7.65 -18.62
C ASP A 114 -4.46 7.29 -17.75
N ARG A 115 -3.30 7.62 -18.31
CA ARG A 115 -1.95 7.73 -17.75
C ARG A 115 -1.46 6.56 -16.87
N PRO A 116 -0.22 6.07 -17.11
CA PRO A 116 0.48 5.18 -16.17
C PRO A 116 0.50 5.74 -14.73
N TYR A 117 0.34 7.05 -14.54
CA TYR A 117 0.14 7.69 -13.24
C TYR A 117 -0.94 7.06 -12.34
N LEU A 118 -2.15 6.78 -12.84
CA LEU A 118 -3.22 6.23 -11.98
C LEU A 118 -2.84 4.84 -11.46
N PHE A 119 -2.34 3.97 -12.35
CA PHE A 119 -1.81 2.67 -11.95
C PHE A 119 -0.65 2.82 -10.97
N ALA A 120 0.26 3.77 -11.20
CA ALA A 120 1.38 4.04 -10.29
C ALA A 120 0.90 4.45 -8.90
N GLU A 121 -0.12 5.31 -8.80
CA GLU A 121 -0.67 5.74 -7.51
C GLU A 121 -1.39 4.60 -6.78
N PHE A 122 -2.20 3.79 -7.48
CA PHE A 122 -2.82 2.60 -6.89
C PHE A 122 -1.79 1.57 -6.44
N SER A 123 -0.77 1.32 -7.27
CA SER A 123 0.33 0.42 -6.95
C SER A 123 1.14 0.92 -5.78
N ARG A 124 1.45 2.23 -5.73
CA ARG A 124 2.15 2.89 -4.63
C ARG A 124 1.38 2.76 -3.31
N LYS A 125 0.07 2.97 -3.33
CA LYS A 125 -0.81 2.81 -2.16
C LYS A 125 -0.87 1.36 -1.68
N LYS A 126 -0.87 0.37 -2.59
CA LYS A 126 -0.89 -1.05 -2.25
C LYS A 126 0.47 -1.53 -1.73
N LEU A 127 1.55 -1.13 -2.40
CA LEU A 127 2.92 -1.37 -1.96
C LEU A 127 3.15 -0.79 -0.56
N SER A 128 2.71 0.44 -0.29
CA SER A 128 2.91 1.06 1.03
C SER A 128 2.24 0.27 2.15
N ARG A 129 1.07 -0.32 1.87
CA ARG A 129 0.36 -1.17 2.84
C ARG A 129 1.10 -2.49 3.07
N ARG A 130 1.58 -3.15 2.00
CA ARG A 130 2.34 -4.39 2.14
C ARG A 130 3.62 -4.15 2.94
N LEU A 131 4.39 -3.13 2.57
CA LEU A 131 5.64 -2.80 3.23
C LEU A 131 5.51 -2.43 4.71
N LEU A 132 4.41 -1.79 5.13
CA LEU A 132 4.23 -1.36 6.53
C LEU A 132 3.50 -2.38 7.40
N PHE A 133 2.60 -3.18 6.82
CA PHE A 133 1.67 -4.02 7.60
C PHE A 133 1.75 -5.51 7.29
N ASP A 134 2.30 -5.90 6.14
CA ASP A 134 2.35 -7.29 5.73
C ASP A 134 3.69 -7.93 6.11
N LYS A 135 3.67 -8.70 7.21
CA LYS A 135 4.85 -9.42 7.72
C LYS A 135 5.31 -10.54 6.79
N SER A 136 4.48 -10.95 5.82
CA SER A 136 4.78 -12.01 4.85
C SER A 136 5.32 -11.48 3.52
N ALA A 137 5.45 -10.15 3.38
CA ALA A 137 5.98 -9.54 2.17
C ALA A 137 7.45 -9.93 1.94
N ASN A 138 7.76 -10.30 0.70
CA ASN A 138 9.10 -10.65 0.26
C ASN A 138 9.74 -9.50 -0.53
N ASP A 139 10.83 -8.95 0.01
CA ASP A 139 11.57 -7.82 -0.58
C ASP A 139 12.05 -8.09 -2.02
N ASP A 140 12.38 -9.35 -2.34
CA ASP A 140 12.86 -9.73 -3.68
C ASP A 140 11.73 -9.66 -4.72
N HIS A 141 10.50 -10.04 -4.33
CA HIS A 141 9.33 -9.92 -5.20
C HIS A 141 9.01 -8.45 -5.49
N GLU A 142 9.11 -7.58 -4.48
CA GLU A 142 8.87 -6.15 -4.64
C GLU A 142 9.92 -5.50 -5.55
N ARG A 143 11.20 -5.90 -5.42
CA ARG A 143 12.27 -5.44 -6.32
C ARG A 143 12.09 -5.96 -7.74
N LEU A 144 11.64 -7.20 -7.91
CA LEU A 144 11.38 -7.81 -9.22
C LEU A 144 10.27 -7.07 -9.97
N ILE A 145 9.13 -6.83 -9.33
CA ILE A 145 8.01 -6.13 -9.99
C ILE A 145 8.37 -4.68 -10.31
N LEU A 146 9.09 -3.99 -9.43
CA LEU A 146 9.58 -2.63 -9.71
C LEU A 146 10.55 -2.61 -10.89
N THR A 147 11.43 -3.61 -11.01
CA THR A 147 12.35 -3.73 -12.15
C THR A 147 11.57 -3.88 -13.46
N LYS A 148 10.54 -4.73 -13.48
CA LYS A 148 9.65 -4.90 -14.65
C LYS A 148 8.90 -3.62 -15.00
N LEU A 149 8.33 -2.95 -13.99
CA LEU A 149 7.65 -1.66 -14.16
C LEU A 149 8.61 -0.58 -14.68
N LYS A 150 9.85 -0.55 -14.19
CA LYS A 150 10.88 0.39 -14.64
C LYS A 150 11.25 0.19 -16.11
N GLN A 151 11.36 -1.08 -16.54
CA GLN A 151 11.66 -1.41 -17.95
C GLN A 151 10.56 -0.96 -18.90
N GLN A 152 9.29 -1.07 -18.49
CA GLN A 152 8.14 -0.80 -19.37
C GLN A 152 7.65 0.66 -19.27
N CYS A 153 7.68 1.26 -18.09
CA CYS A 153 7.11 2.59 -17.82
C CYS A 153 8.18 3.67 -17.51
N GLY A 154 9.45 3.29 -17.41
CA GLY A 154 10.57 4.20 -17.15
C GLY A 154 10.83 4.51 -15.67
N GLY A 155 12.02 5.04 -15.37
CA GLY A 155 12.46 5.29 -13.98
C GLY A 155 11.67 6.36 -13.22
N GLN A 156 11.10 7.35 -13.91
CA GLN A 156 10.27 8.37 -13.25
C GLN A 156 8.99 7.78 -12.64
N PHE A 157 8.47 6.72 -13.26
CA PHE A 157 7.27 6.02 -12.78
C PHE A 157 7.53 5.26 -11.49
N THR A 158 8.68 4.58 -11.39
CA THR A 158 9.03 3.76 -10.21
C THR A 158 9.73 4.54 -9.11
N SER A 159 10.26 5.73 -9.40
CA SER A 159 11.09 6.52 -8.47
C SER A 159 10.52 6.64 -7.05
N LYS A 160 9.22 6.93 -6.89
CA LYS A 160 8.59 7.02 -5.56
C LYS A 160 8.54 5.68 -4.83
N MET A 161 8.21 4.60 -5.55
CA MET A 161 8.15 3.25 -4.98
C MET A 161 9.53 2.70 -4.64
N GLU A 162 10.54 2.98 -5.49
CA GLU A 162 11.95 2.71 -5.20
C GLU A 162 12.40 3.45 -3.93
N GLY A 163 12.00 4.72 -3.78
CA GLY A 163 12.24 5.50 -2.57
C GLY A 163 11.66 4.86 -1.30
N MET A 164 10.48 4.23 -1.39
CA MET A 164 9.88 3.53 -0.25
C MET A 164 10.71 2.32 0.20
N LEU A 165 11.27 1.53 -0.74
CA LEU A 165 12.16 0.43 -0.40
C LEU A 165 13.50 0.90 0.20
N ILE A 166 14.03 2.03 -0.29
CA ILE A 166 15.23 2.64 0.26
C ILE A 166 14.98 3.10 1.70
N ASP A 167 13.86 3.79 1.97
CA ASP A 167 13.51 4.25 3.31
C ASP A 167 13.47 3.07 4.32
N LEU A 168 12.93 1.90 3.94
CA LEU A 168 12.89 0.72 4.82
C LEU A 168 14.25 0.06 5.03
N THR A 169 15.10 0.09 4.01
CA THR A 169 16.48 -0.38 4.14
C THR A 169 17.23 0.51 5.15
N LEU A 170 17.07 1.83 5.02
CA LEU A 170 17.67 2.82 5.93
C LEU A 170 17.04 2.79 7.32
N ALA A 171 15.78 2.38 7.45
CA ALA A 171 15.09 2.31 8.73
C ALA A 171 15.79 1.34 9.70
N LYS A 172 16.29 0.19 9.21
CA LYS A 172 17.03 -0.78 10.03
C LYS A 172 18.33 -0.19 10.57
N GLU A 173 19.09 0.49 9.72
CA GLU A 173 20.33 1.17 10.13
C GLU A 173 20.05 2.31 11.11
N ASN A 174 19.02 3.12 10.84
CA ASN A 174 18.62 4.20 11.72
C ASN A 174 18.15 3.70 13.10
N GLN A 175 17.45 2.57 13.14
CA GLN A 175 17.03 1.93 14.38
C GLN A 175 18.24 1.44 15.18
N ASN A 176 19.24 0.83 14.55
CA ASN A 176 20.47 0.40 15.23
C ASN A 176 21.22 1.60 15.83
N ASN A 177 21.36 2.68 15.06
CA ASN A 177 21.96 3.93 15.51
C ASN A 177 21.19 4.55 16.69
N PHE A 178 19.86 4.42 16.71
CA PHE A 178 19.04 4.90 17.81
C PHE A 178 19.24 4.05 19.08
N GLN A 179 19.36 2.73 18.94
CA GLN A 179 19.64 1.85 20.08
C GLN A 179 21.03 2.13 20.68
N GLU A 180 22.04 2.40 19.86
CA GLU A 180 23.38 2.84 20.34
C GLU A 180 23.33 4.23 21.01
N TYR A 181 22.48 5.14 20.51
CA TYR A 181 22.24 6.41 21.19
C TYR A 181 21.60 6.19 22.57
N LEU A 182 20.63 5.27 22.67
CA LEU A 182 19.98 4.93 23.95
C LEU A 182 20.92 4.25 24.94
N SER A 183 21.92 3.48 24.51
CA SER A 183 22.91 2.91 25.46
C SER A 183 23.78 3.98 26.13
N ASN A 184 23.96 5.12 25.46
CA ASN A 184 24.74 6.25 25.96
C ASN A 184 23.90 7.33 26.68
N ASN A 185 22.56 7.20 26.65
CA ASN A 185 21.62 8.18 27.22
C ASN A 185 20.59 7.47 28.12
N SER A 186 19.71 8.24 28.79
CA SER A 186 18.66 7.63 29.61
C SER A 186 17.57 6.99 28.74
N SER A 187 17.35 5.69 28.91
CA SER A 187 16.24 4.98 28.23
C SER A 187 14.88 5.53 28.69
N PRO A 188 13.90 5.70 27.79
CA PRO A 188 12.57 6.17 28.14
C PRO A 188 11.74 5.12 28.90
N GLY A 189 12.23 3.88 29.06
CA GLY A 189 11.55 2.80 29.78
C GLY A 189 10.53 2.00 28.96
N ILE A 190 10.36 2.35 27.68
CA ILE A 190 9.55 1.63 26.69
C ILE A 190 10.43 1.34 25.48
N ASP A 191 10.31 0.12 24.93
CA ASP A 191 10.96 -0.21 23.67
C ASP A 191 10.27 0.52 22.51
N LEU A 192 11.05 1.30 21.76
CA LEU A 192 10.57 2.14 20.67
C LEU A 192 11.27 1.75 19.37
N THR A 193 10.49 1.27 18.41
CA THR A 193 10.93 1.11 17.02
C THR A 193 10.32 2.22 16.17
N VAL A 194 11.16 2.94 15.42
CA VAL A 194 10.72 4.06 14.56
C VAL A 194 11.18 3.85 13.12
N THR A 195 10.21 3.89 12.21
CA THR A 195 10.47 3.87 10.77
C THR A 195 10.31 5.29 10.21
N VAL A 196 11.41 5.88 9.72
CA VAL A 196 11.39 7.22 9.14
C VAL A 196 11.08 7.14 7.64
N LEU A 197 10.05 7.86 7.19
CA LEU A 197 9.53 7.80 5.82
C LEU A 197 9.71 9.14 5.10
N THR A 198 10.12 9.12 3.83
CA THR A 198 10.31 10.32 3.01
C THR A 198 8.96 10.79 2.43
N SER A 199 8.48 11.97 2.84
CA SER A 199 7.14 12.49 2.48
C SER A 199 6.81 12.51 0.97
N GLY A 200 7.81 12.62 0.09
CA GLY A 200 7.59 12.64 -1.37
C GLY A 200 7.39 11.24 -2.00
N SER A 201 7.88 10.20 -1.33
CA SER A 201 7.84 8.81 -1.82
C SER A 201 6.53 8.12 -1.43
N TRP A 202 6.09 8.34 -0.19
CA TRP A 202 4.95 7.64 0.39
C TRP A 202 3.60 8.31 0.05
N PRO A 203 2.48 7.56 0.12
CA PRO A 203 1.15 8.18 0.06
C PRO A 203 0.96 9.20 1.18
N SER A 204 0.08 10.19 0.94
CA SER A 204 -0.27 11.16 1.96
C SER A 204 -1.10 10.50 3.05
N TYR A 205 -0.59 10.52 4.28
CA TYR A 205 -1.30 10.09 5.47
C TYR A 205 -1.76 11.31 6.25
N LYS A 206 -2.99 11.27 6.76
CA LYS A 206 -3.50 12.35 7.62
C LYS A 206 -2.77 12.28 8.96
N SER A 207 -2.05 13.34 9.31
CA SER A 207 -1.55 13.53 10.66
C SER A 207 -2.67 14.07 11.55
N CYS A 208 -2.64 13.68 12.81
CA CYS A 208 -3.52 14.18 13.85
C CYS A 208 -2.66 14.54 15.05
N ASP A 209 -2.91 15.69 15.66
CA ASP A 209 -2.23 16.12 16.88
C ASP A 209 -2.81 15.34 18.07
N LEU A 210 -2.38 14.08 18.18
CA LEU A 210 -2.74 13.21 19.28
C LEU A 210 -1.97 13.64 20.52
N SER A 211 -2.67 14.02 21.60
CA SER A 211 -2.01 14.16 22.89
C SER A 211 -1.73 12.77 23.46
N LEU A 212 -0.46 12.38 23.34
CA LEU A 212 0.06 11.10 23.79
C LEU A 212 0.16 11.05 25.32
N PRO A 213 -0.04 9.87 25.93
CA PRO A 213 0.35 9.62 27.32
C PRO A 213 1.81 9.99 27.58
N VAL A 214 2.12 10.41 28.81
CA VAL A 214 3.42 10.97 29.18
C VAL A 214 4.59 10.06 28.82
N GLU A 215 4.42 8.75 28.98
CA GLU A 215 5.44 7.76 28.69
C GLU A 215 5.73 7.68 27.18
N MET A 216 4.68 7.70 26.34
CA MET A 216 4.80 7.70 24.89
C MET A 216 5.35 9.03 24.36
N ALA A 217 4.94 10.15 24.96
CA ALA A 217 5.44 11.48 24.62
C ALA A 217 6.94 11.60 24.90
N LYS A 218 7.42 11.01 26.01
CA LYS A 218 8.86 10.95 26.34
C LYS A 218 9.64 10.16 25.28
N CYS A 219 9.13 9.02 24.82
CA CYS A 219 9.74 8.25 23.73
C CYS A 219 9.88 9.08 22.44
N VAL A 220 8.82 9.78 22.06
CA VAL A 220 8.80 10.66 20.88
C VAL A 220 9.83 11.79 21.01
N GLN A 221 9.92 12.40 22.19
CA GLN A 221 10.89 13.46 22.46
C GLN A 221 12.34 12.95 22.31
N VAL A 222 12.68 11.83 22.97
CA VAL A 222 14.03 11.25 22.92
C VAL A 222 14.43 10.90 21.47
N PHE A 223 13.50 10.36 20.67
CA PHE A 223 13.76 10.10 19.26
C PHE A 223 13.96 11.38 18.45
N ASN A 224 13.18 12.43 18.70
CA ASN A 224 13.34 13.72 18.02
C ASN A 224 14.72 14.34 18.33
N GLU A 225 15.19 14.28 19.57
CA GLU A 225 16.51 14.74 19.98
C GLU A 225 17.62 13.97 19.24
N PHE A 226 17.55 12.64 19.22
CA PHE A 226 18.44 11.80 18.43
C PHE A 226 18.45 12.21 16.95
N TYR A 227 17.27 12.35 16.32
CA TYR A 227 17.18 12.61 14.89
C TYR A 227 17.70 14.01 14.49
N GLN A 228 17.56 15.00 15.39
CA GLN A 228 18.13 16.34 15.20
C GLN A 228 19.66 16.34 15.19
N THR A 229 20.31 15.43 15.95
CA THR A 229 21.78 15.29 15.89
C THR A 229 22.26 14.84 14.51
N LYS A 230 21.45 14.04 13.81
CA LYS A 230 21.76 13.51 12.47
C LYS A 230 21.38 14.47 11.36
N THR A 231 20.28 15.21 11.50
CA THR A 231 19.75 16.07 10.42
C THR A 231 19.30 17.43 10.94
N LYS A 232 20.09 18.48 10.66
CA LYS A 232 19.84 19.85 11.17
C LYS A 232 18.72 20.60 10.43
N HIS A 233 18.26 20.11 9.27
CA HIS A 233 17.32 20.82 8.40
C HIS A 233 16.04 20.03 8.10
N ARG A 234 15.82 18.88 8.75
CA ARG A 234 14.63 18.05 8.52
C ARG A 234 13.69 18.13 9.72
N LYS A 235 12.40 18.25 9.46
CA LYS A 235 11.35 18.21 10.48
C LYS A 235 10.63 16.87 10.40
N LEU A 236 10.52 16.19 11.53
CA LEU A 236 9.73 14.96 11.64
C LEU A 236 8.24 15.31 11.85
N THR A 237 7.37 14.50 11.24
CA THR A 237 5.93 14.53 11.47
C THR A 237 5.49 13.11 11.82
N TRP A 238 4.87 12.95 12.98
CA TRP A 238 4.47 11.64 13.48
C TRP A 238 3.10 11.24 12.92
N ILE A 239 3.00 10.03 12.37
CA ILE A 239 1.77 9.48 11.78
C ILE A 239 1.27 8.34 12.66
N TYR A 240 0.54 8.69 13.72
CA TYR A 240 0.05 7.72 14.71
C TYR A 240 -0.95 6.70 14.15
N SER A 241 -1.57 6.97 12.99
CA SER A 241 -2.48 6.01 12.33
C SER A 241 -1.78 4.77 11.77
N LEU A 242 -0.45 4.80 11.63
CA LEU A 242 0.34 3.68 11.12
C LEU A 242 1.05 2.91 12.25
N GLY A 243 1.01 3.42 13.48
CA GLY A 243 1.73 2.86 14.60
C GLY A 243 0.97 1.70 15.27
N THR A 244 1.75 0.79 15.86
CA THR A 244 1.27 -0.32 16.67
C THR A 244 1.91 -0.27 18.04
N CYS A 245 1.18 -0.69 19.08
CA CYS A 245 1.64 -0.73 20.45
C CYS A 245 1.32 -2.09 21.08
N ASN A 246 2.26 -2.63 21.83
CA ASN A 246 2.04 -3.79 22.69
C ASN A 246 1.78 -3.27 24.11
N VAL A 247 0.60 -3.54 24.64
CA VAL A 247 0.14 -3.07 25.95
C VAL A 247 -0.15 -4.27 26.83
N ASN A 248 0.49 -4.33 27.99
CA ASN A 248 0.22 -5.35 28.99
C ASN A 248 -0.93 -4.92 29.90
N GLY A 249 -2.12 -5.49 29.68
CA GLY A 249 -3.28 -5.31 30.54
C GLY A 249 -3.20 -6.25 31.75
N LYS A 250 -3.14 -5.69 32.96
CA LYS A 250 -3.16 -6.45 34.21
C LYS A 250 -4.61 -6.62 34.66
N PHE A 251 -5.19 -7.79 34.40
CA PHE A 251 -6.52 -8.14 34.88
C PHE A 251 -6.43 -9.04 36.11
N ASP A 252 -7.46 -9.03 36.96
CA ASP A 252 -7.48 -9.75 38.26
C ASP A 252 -7.07 -11.22 38.15
N SER A 253 -7.45 -11.88 37.05
CA SER A 253 -7.13 -13.29 36.83
C SER A 253 -5.79 -13.54 36.12
N LYS A 254 -5.34 -12.61 35.27
CA LYS A 254 -4.13 -12.78 34.45
C LYS A 254 -3.70 -11.48 33.77
N THR A 255 -2.41 -11.37 33.49
CA THR A 255 -1.89 -10.37 32.57
C THR A 255 -2.11 -10.83 31.12
N ILE A 256 -2.62 -9.94 30.28
CA ILE A 256 -2.85 -10.18 28.85
C ILE A 256 -2.05 -9.15 28.05
N GLU A 257 -1.27 -9.61 27.08
CA GLU A 257 -0.63 -8.73 26.10
C GLU A 257 -1.63 -8.40 24.97
N LEU A 258 -1.84 -7.11 24.73
CA LEU A 258 -2.73 -6.59 23.70
C LEU A 258 -1.89 -5.90 22.61
N ILE A 259 -2.11 -6.28 21.36
CA ILE A 259 -1.50 -5.61 20.21
C ILE A 259 -2.54 -4.70 19.58
N LEU A 260 -2.30 -3.39 19.63
CA LEU A 260 -3.29 -2.35 19.32
C LEU A 260 -2.70 -1.26 18.42
N GLY A 261 -3.55 -0.53 17.72
CA GLY A 261 -3.14 0.71 17.07
C GLY A 261 -2.80 1.79 18.10
N THR A 262 -1.94 2.76 17.74
CA THR A 262 -1.53 3.84 18.67
C THR A 262 -2.71 4.59 19.29
N TYR A 263 -3.76 4.86 18.50
CA TYR A 263 -4.98 5.52 19.02
C TYR A 263 -5.72 4.68 20.05
N GLN A 264 -5.84 3.37 19.81
CA GLN A 264 -6.50 2.45 20.74
C GLN A 264 -5.71 2.35 22.05
N ALA A 265 -4.38 2.24 21.96
CA ALA A 265 -3.51 2.22 23.14
C ALA A 265 -3.61 3.52 23.94
N ALA A 266 -3.59 4.68 23.28
CA ALA A 266 -3.75 5.97 23.94
C ALA A 266 -5.08 6.09 24.70
N VAL A 267 -6.17 5.53 24.16
CA VAL A 267 -7.47 5.50 24.83
C VAL A 267 -7.49 4.53 26.01
N LEU A 268 -6.94 3.33 25.87
CA LEU A 268 -6.94 2.35 26.95
C LEU A 268 -6.13 2.81 28.16
N LEU A 269 -5.02 3.53 27.94
CA LEU A 269 -4.18 4.04 29.01
C LEU A 269 -4.90 5.04 29.93
N LEU A 270 -6.01 5.66 29.48
CA LEU A 270 -6.84 6.54 30.32
C LEU A 270 -7.52 5.80 31.46
N PHE A 271 -7.84 4.53 31.25
CA PHE A 271 -8.51 3.73 32.25
C PHE A 271 -7.60 3.34 33.41
N ASN A 272 -6.28 3.57 33.30
CA ASN A 272 -5.36 3.42 34.43
C ASN A 272 -5.60 4.48 35.53
N SER A 273 -6.21 5.62 35.19
CA SER A 273 -6.54 6.69 36.14
C SER A 273 -8.03 6.78 36.46
N SER A 274 -8.88 6.01 35.78
CA SER A 274 -10.34 6.09 35.95
C SER A 274 -11.02 4.79 35.51
N ASP A 275 -11.72 4.13 36.43
CA ASP A 275 -12.41 2.86 36.16
C ASP A 275 -13.58 3.00 35.17
N ARG A 276 -14.17 4.20 35.08
CA ARG A 276 -15.32 4.49 34.22
C ARG A 276 -15.19 5.89 33.62
N LEU A 277 -15.41 5.99 32.32
CA LEU A 277 -15.51 7.26 31.60
C LEU A 277 -16.90 7.36 30.97
N SER A 278 -17.61 8.46 31.24
CA SER A 278 -18.87 8.74 30.56
C SER A 278 -18.62 9.11 29.10
N TYR A 279 -19.57 8.85 28.21
CA TYR A 279 -19.43 9.21 26.79
C TYR A 279 -19.20 10.71 26.58
N SER A 280 -19.78 11.58 27.41
CA SER A 280 -19.54 13.02 27.36
C SER A 280 -18.12 13.39 27.75
N CYS A 281 -17.58 12.80 28.84
CA CYS A 281 -16.20 13.02 29.26
C CYS A 281 -15.22 12.47 28.21
N TRP A 282 -15.53 11.30 27.65
CA TRP A 282 -14.77 10.66 26.58
C TRP A 282 -14.75 11.49 25.29
N LYS A 283 -15.90 12.05 24.87
CA LYS A 283 -16.00 12.90 23.68
C LYS A 283 -15.23 14.20 23.85
N THR A 284 -15.32 14.83 25.02
CA THR A 284 -14.51 16.01 25.36
C THR A 284 -13.02 15.67 25.35
N TYR A 285 -12.64 14.51 25.90
CA TYR A 285 -11.27 14.03 25.86
C TYR A 285 -10.79 13.80 24.42
N MET A 286 -11.53 13.04 23.61
CA MET A 286 -11.26 12.78 22.20
C MET A 286 -11.05 14.07 21.40
N HIS A 287 -11.90 15.08 21.61
CA HIS A 287 -11.71 16.41 21.02
C HIS A 287 -10.44 17.10 21.53
N SER A 288 -10.10 16.97 22.82
CA SER A 288 -8.87 17.55 23.39
C SER A 288 -7.58 16.83 22.95
N VAL A 289 -7.65 15.54 22.63
CA VAL A 289 -6.54 14.77 22.04
C VAL A 289 -6.59 14.76 20.50
N GLY A 290 -7.35 15.66 19.87
CA GLY A 290 -7.37 15.84 18.41
C GLY A 290 -8.12 14.77 17.60
N ILE A 291 -8.67 13.73 18.24
CA ILE A 291 -9.42 12.67 17.57
C ILE A 291 -10.83 13.20 17.24
N SER A 292 -11.06 13.55 15.97
CA SER A 292 -12.39 13.92 15.49
C SER A 292 -13.28 12.68 15.29
N GLY A 293 -14.60 12.84 15.46
CA GLY A 293 -15.57 11.74 15.50
C GLY A 293 -15.59 10.79 14.29
N SER A 294 -15.01 11.16 13.15
CA SER A 294 -14.87 10.27 11.98
C SER A 294 -13.92 9.08 12.20
N TYR A 295 -13.08 9.11 13.24
CA TYR A 295 -12.18 8.01 13.59
C TYR A 295 -12.80 7.03 14.61
N CYS A 296 -13.98 7.35 15.15
CA CYS A 296 -14.55 6.64 16.28
C CYS A 296 -15.55 5.54 15.90
N LEU A 297 -16.07 5.53 14.68
CA LEU A 297 -17.08 4.57 14.21
C LEU A 297 -16.94 4.39 12.69
N HIS A 298 -16.08 3.48 12.28
CA HIS A 298 -16.19 2.82 10.98
C HIS A 298 -15.91 1.33 11.23
N GLU A 299 -16.94 0.64 11.72
CA GLU A 299 -17.22 -0.74 11.29
C GLU A 299 -17.86 -0.69 9.90
#